data_AF-A0A967FB32-F1
#
_entry.id   AF-A0A967FB32-F1
#
_cell.length_a   1.000
_cell.length_b   1.000
_cell.length_c   1.000
_cell.angle_alpha   90.00
_cell.angle_beta   90.00
_cell.angle_gamma   90.00
#
_symmetry.space_group_name_H-M   'P 1'
#
loop_
_entity.id
_entity.type
_entity.pdbx_description
1 polymer ?
#
loop_
_entity_poly.entity_id
_entity_poly.type
_entity_poly.pdbx_seq_one_letter_code
_entity_poly.pdbx_strand_id
1 'polypeptide(L)'
;MSQKKKYVPPEPLKKDIDPNKEVDCNKLDKMISESINLASLNVEKDLKEVFPIGTNVRFEGFLKKSLETHQVIRDIYRNYGKDYKPHQLCALPLARQQIELVFNLALLARQPDKWISIYERNTLVNIYQRYLYEAEETRDLPRFKEGTEKRGDLIKSWMLGNRPFPIHQPFEESDLKRIEESVKSGGRPKGLEDFPLPRKIISEITADNNDPIIKVLFRLYIEYSWLSSYVHLSDWSLIKRNVIIANHPQVDLEDFHQNEVRTPVVCRSYLGMLIAATDVSSCLKNPVDLRVKLIDAWELFEPIDFLFGFVWEKWAKKTLGLIDK
;
A
#
# COMPACT_ATOMS: atom_id res chain seq x y z
N MET A 1 37.85 -28.12 -3.61
CA MET A 1 37.30 -27.46 -4.81
C MET A 1 35.79 -27.68 -4.82
N SER A 2 35.00 -26.64 -4.54
CA SER A 2 33.54 -26.72 -4.47
C SER A 2 32.95 -26.75 -5.88
N GLN A 3 32.24 -27.83 -6.23
CA GLN A 3 31.51 -27.94 -7.48
C GLN A 3 30.37 -26.91 -7.47
N LYS A 4 30.54 -25.83 -8.25
CA LYS A 4 29.46 -24.90 -8.56
C LYS A 4 28.36 -25.69 -9.28
N LYS A 5 27.27 -25.99 -8.59
CA LYS A 5 26.05 -26.50 -9.23
C LYS A 5 25.62 -25.46 -10.27
N LYS A 6 25.69 -25.85 -11.54
CA LYS A 6 25.24 -25.05 -12.68
C LYS A 6 23.75 -24.79 -12.47
N TYR A 7 23.36 -23.53 -12.33
CA TYR A 7 21.95 -23.16 -12.26
C TYR A 7 21.29 -23.60 -13.57
N VAL A 8 20.35 -24.54 -13.44
CA VAL A 8 19.46 -24.94 -14.52
C VAL A 8 18.16 -24.18 -14.26
N PRO A 9 17.79 -23.21 -15.11
CA PRO A 9 16.48 -22.58 -15.01
C PRO A 9 15.41 -23.65 -15.05
N PRO A 10 14.36 -23.57 -14.23
CA PRO A 10 13.22 -24.49 -14.36
C PRO A 10 12.69 -24.41 -15.79
N GLU A 11 12.31 -25.57 -16.36
CA GLU A 11 11.60 -25.57 -17.64
C GLU A 11 10.37 -24.65 -17.53
N PRO A 12 10.13 -23.77 -18.52
CA PRO A 12 8.94 -22.93 -18.51
C PRO A 12 7.71 -23.82 -18.48
N LEU A 13 6.90 -23.66 -17.43
CA LEU A 13 5.58 -24.28 -17.37
C LEU A 13 4.82 -23.88 -18.64
N LYS A 14 4.34 -24.88 -19.38
CA LYS A 14 3.62 -24.66 -20.64
C LYS A 14 2.32 -23.86 -20.36
N LYS A 15 2.25 -22.65 -20.91
CA LYS A 15 1.08 -21.74 -20.96
C LYS A 15 0.58 -21.16 -19.62
N ASP A 16 1.44 -20.60 -18.79
CA ASP A 16 1.03 -19.92 -17.54
C ASP A 16 0.26 -18.59 -17.76
N ILE A 17 0.43 -17.94 -18.92
CA ILE A 17 -0.21 -16.66 -19.24
C ILE A 17 -0.75 -16.76 -20.67
N ASP A 18 -1.97 -16.27 -20.88
CA ASP A 18 -2.53 -16.15 -22.23
C ASP A 18 -2.34 -14.71 -22.74
N PRO A 19 -1.30 -14.44 -23.55
CA PRO A 19 -1.02 -13.10 -24.05
C PRO A 19 -2.09 -12.58 -25.02
N ASN A 20 -2.97 -13.46 -25.52
CA ASN A 20 -4.03 -13.09 -26.46
C ASN A 20 -5.40 -12.95 -25.79
N LYS A 21 -5.49 -13.20 -24.48
CA LYS A 21 -6.74 -13.07 -23.75
C LYS A 21 -7.07 -11.60 -23.56
N GLU A 22 -7.98 -11.08 -24.38
CA GLU A 22 -8.59 -9.79 -24.13
C GLU A 22 -9.41 -9.85 -22.83
N VAL A 23 -9.11 -8.95 -21.90
CA VAL A 23 -9.80 -8.88 -20.61
C VAL A 23 -10.63 -7.61 -20.55
N ASP A 24 -11.93 -7.79 -20.35
CA ASP A 24 -12.84 -6.67 -20.12
C ASP A 24 -12.52 -6.02 -18.76
N CYS A 25 -11.83 -4.88 -18.81
CA CYS A 25 -11.47 -4.13 -17.63
C CYS A 25 -12.71 -3.66 -16.84
N ASN A 26 -13.88 -3.48 -17.45
CA ASN A 26 -15.09 -3.09 -16.71
C ASN A 26 -15.63 -4.26 -15.89
N LYS A 27 -15.54 -5.48 -16.42
CA LYS A 27 -15.84 -6.70 -15.68
C LYS A 27 -14.88 -6.86 -14.49
N LEU A 28 -13.58 -6.63 -14.70
CA LEU A 28 -12.58 -6.66 -13.63
C LEU A 28 -12.85 -5.58 -12.57
N ASP A 29 -13.11 -4.34 -13.00
CA ASP A 29 -13.43 -3.20 -12.12
C ASP A 29 -14.63 -3.51 -11.24
N LYS A 30 -15.70 -4.05 -11.82
CA LYS A 30 -16.92 -4.44 -11.09
C LYS A 30 -16.59 -5.52 -10.06
N MET A 31 -15.94 -6.60 -10.48
CA MET A 31 -15.65 -7.73 -9.61
C MET A 31 -14.78 -7.32 -8.43
N ILE A 32 -13.70 -6.57 -8.66
CA ILE A 32 -12.82 -6.14 -7.56
C ILE A 32 -13.51 -5.15 -6.63
N SER A 33 -14.31 -4.21 -7.16
CA SER A 33 -15.06 -3.24 -6.36
C SER A 33 -16.04 -3.95 -5.44
N GLU A 34 -16.74 -4.96 -5.95
CA GLU A 34 -17.68 -5.73 -5.14
C GLU A 34 -16.96 -6.58 -4.08
N SER A 35 -15.79 -7.16 -4.37
CA SER A 35 -14.97 -7.87 -3.37
C SER A 35 -14.48 -6.93 -2.27
N ILE A 36 -14.01 -5.73 -2.63
CA ILE A 36 -13.57 -4.71 -1.68
C ILE A 36 -14.73 -4.24 -0.80
N ASN A 37 -15.88 -3.92 -1.41
CA ASN A 37 -17.08 -3.49 -0.68
C ASN A 37 -17.56 -4.57 0.29
N LEU A 38 -17.58 -5.84 -0.15
CA LEU A 38 -17.96 -6.96 0.71
C LEU A 38 -16.96 -7.16 1.84
N ALA A 39 -15.65 -7.02 1.59
CA ALA A 39 -14.63 -7.06 2.63
C ALA A 39 -14.83 -5.93 3.65
N SER A 40 -15.09 -4.69 3.20
CA SER A 40 -15.39 -3.55 4.08
C SER A 40 -16.62 -3.79 4.96
N LEU A 41 -17.70 -4.33 4.40
CA LEU A 41 -18.92 -4.65 5.15
C LEU A 41 -18.66 -5.71 6.24
N ASN A 42 -17.90 -6.77 5.93
CA ASN A 42 -17.59 -7.80 6.92
C ASN A 42 -16.62 -7.27 8.00
N VAL A 43 -15.68 -6.39 7.65
CA VAL A 43 -14.79 -5.74 8.62
C VAL A 43 -15.58 -4.97 9.67
N GLU A 44 -16.60 -4.23 9.25
CA GLU A 44 -17.45 -3.46 10.16
C GLU A 44 -18.21 -4.36 11.14
N LYS A 45 -18.64 -5.53 10.68
CA LYS A 45 -19.44 -6.50 11.44
C LYS A 45 -18.59 -7.35 12.38
N ASP A 46 -17.51 -7.94 11.88
CA ASP A 46 -16.84 -9.06 12.55
C ASP A 46 -15.59 -8.66 13.34
N LEU A 47 -14.93 -7.55 12.97
CA LEU A 47 -13.64 -7.18 13.58
C LEU A 47 -13.77 -6.33 14.85
N LYS A 48 -14.96 -5.80 15.16
CA LYS A 48 -15.20 -5.01 16.38
C LYS A 48 -14.92 -5.79 17.67
N GLU A 49 -15.07 -7.11 17.63
CA GLU A 49 -14.88 -7.99 18.80
C GLU A 49 -13.50 -8.65 18.87
N VAL A 50 -12.75 -8.65 17.76
CA VAL A 50 -11.51 -9.44 17.60
C VAL A 50 -10.28 -8.56 17.74
N PHE A 51 -10.38 -7.30 17.35
CA PHE A 51 -9.26 -6.37 17.30
C PHE A 51 -9.49 -5.17 18.23
N PRO A 52 -8.42 -4.44 18.60
CA PRO A 52 -8.55 -3.19 19.34
C PRO A 52 -9.52 -2.19 18.69
N ILE A 53 -10.10 -1.33 19.51
CA ILE A 53 -10.99 -0.25 19.06
C ILE A 53 -10.29 0.57 17.97
N GLY A 54 -10.98 0.77 16.85
CA GLY A 54 -10.47 1.55 15.71
C GLY A 54 -9.74 0.71 14.64
N THR A 55 -9.34 -0.53 14.93
CA THR A 55 -8.69 -1.42 13.95
C THR A 55 -9.57 -1.68 12.73
N ASN A 56 -10.85 -1.94 12.95
CA ASN A 56 -11.84 -2.14 11.90
C ASN A 56 -11.94 -0.92 10.96
N VAL A 57 -11.97 0.29 11.53
CA VAL A 57 -12.01 1.55 10.75
C VAL A 57 -10.74 1.71 9.90
N ARG A 58 -9.58 1.26 10.39
CA ARG A 58 -8.33 1.29 9.62
C ARG A 58 -8.38 0.30 8.46
N PHE A 59 -8.76 -0.95 8.70
CA PHE A 59 -8.91 -1.95 7.63
C PHE A 59 -9.90 -1.48 6.56
N GLU A 60 -11.05 -0.99 6.98
CA GLU A 60 -12.05 -0.42 6.07
C GLU A 60 -11.50 0.78 5.30
N GLY A 61 -10.81 1.70 5.97
CA GLY A 61 -10.18 2.86 5.37
C GLY A 61 -9.10 2.49 4.34
N PHE A 62 -8.30 1.45 4.61
CA PHE A 62 -7.32 0.93 3.65
C PHE A 62 -7.99 0.35 2.40
N LEU A 63 -9.05 -0.45 2.59
CA LEU A 63 -9.82 -1.04 1.50
C LEU A 63 -10.47 0.04 0.61
N LYS A 64 -11.16 1.01 1.23
CA LYS A 64 -11.79 2.14 0.52
C LYS A 64 -10.75 3.00 -0.21
N LYS A 65 -9.66 3.37 0.47
CA LYS A 65 -8.57 4.15 -0.13
C LYS A 65 -7.89 3.42 -1.29
N SER A 66 -7.76 2.09 -1.21
CA SER A 66 -7.25 1.27 -2.30
C SER A 66 -8.19 1.31 -3.50
N LEU A 67 -9.51 1.22 -3.30
CA LEU A 67 -10.48 1.36 -4.37
C LEU A 67 -10.47 2.77 -5.00
N GLU A 68 -10.46 3.83 -4.19
CA GLU A 68 -10.37 5.22 -4.67
C GLU A 68 -9.09 5.45 -5.49
N THR A 69 -7.94 4.97 -5.00
CA THR A 69 -6.66 5.08 -5.70
C THR A 69 -6.71 4.35 -7.04
N HIS A 70 -7.38 3.19 -7.09
CA HIS A 70 -7.58 2.46 -8.33
C HIS A 70 -8.44 3.24 -9.32
N GLN A 71 -9.54 3.83 -8.87
CA GLN A 71 -10.42 4.65 -9.71
C GLN A 71 -9.64 5.84 -10.33
N VAL A 72 -8.81 6.52 -9.53
CA VAL A 72 -7.93 7.59 -10.05
C VAL A 72 -6.97 7.07 -11.12
N ILE A 73 -6.34 5.90 -10.90
CA ILE A 73 -5.50 5.26 -11.93
C ILE A 73 -6.29 4.98 -13.20
N ARG A 74 -7.52 4.45 -13.09
CA ARG A 74 -8.39 4.16 -14.24
C ARG A 74 -8.78 5.43 -14.99
N ASP A 75 -9.09 6.51 -14.28
CA ASP A 75 -9.45 7.80 -14.88
C ASP A 75 -8.29 8.44 -15.65
N ILE A 76 -7.05 8.30 -15.14
CA ILE A 76 -5.83 8.72 -15.85
C ILE A 76 -5.68 8.01 -17.20
N TYR A 77 -6.18 6.78 -17.36
CA TYR A 77 -6.08 6.06 -18.64
C TYR A 77 -7.36 6.12 -19.48
N ARG A 78 -8.54 6.33 -18.89
CA ARG A 78 -9.81 6.47 -19.62
C ARG A 78 -9.92 7.82 -20.36
N ASN A 79 -9.44 8.90 -19.74
CA ASN A 79 -9.73 10.25 -20.22
C ASN A 79 -8.84 10.75 -21.37
N TYR A 80 -7.88 9.96 -21.85
CA TYR A 80 -6.83 10.46 -22.76
C TYR A 80 -6.75 9.77 -24.12
N GLY A 81 -7.67 8.84 -24.44
CA GLY A 81 -7.73 8.21 -25.76
C GLY A 81 -6.42 7.53 -26.19
N LYS A 82 -6.12 7.52 -27.49
CA LYS A 82 -4.86 7.02 -28.07
C LYS A 82 -3.71 8.05 -28.01
N ASP A 83 -3.96 9.24 -27.46
CA ASP A 83 -2.94 10.27 -27.37
C ASP A 83 -2.05 10.01 -26.14
N TYR A 84 -0.94 9.29 -26.36
CA TYR A 84 0.06 9.03 -25.34
C TYR A 84 0.66 10.32 -24.82
N LYS A 85 0.50 10.58 -23.52
CA LYS A 85 0.94 11.83 -22.89
C LYS A 85 1.75 11.56 -21.62
N PRO A 86 2.84 12.32 -21.37
CA PRO A 86 3.72 12.08 -20.22
C PRO A 86 3.03 12.12 -18.86
N HIS A 87 1.90 12.85 -18.71
CA HIS A 87 1.17 12.91 -17.45
C HIS A 87 0.55 11.55 -17.07
N GLN A 88 0.37 10.61 -18.00
CA GLN A 88 -0.12 9.27 -17.70
C GLN A 88 0.86 8.50 -16.79
N LEU A 89 2.14 8.86 -16.83
CA LEU A 89 3.16 8.34 -15.92
C LEU A 89 2.91 8.75 -14.45
N CYS A 90 2.05 9.75 -14.18
CA CYS A 90 1.61 10.08 -12.82
C CYS A 90 0.81 8.96 -12.15
N ALA A 91 0.38 7.93 -12.88
CA ALA A 91 -0.24 6.74 -12.31
C ALA A 91 0.79 5.75 -11.69
N LEU A 92 2.08 5.84 -12.05
CA LEU A 92 3.13 4.98 -11.46
C LEU A 92 3.29 5.18 -9.94
N PRO A 93 3.38 6.42 -9.41
CA PRO A 93 3.38 6.65 -7.96
C PRO A 93 2.11 6.16 -7.25
N LEU A 94 0.96 6.18 -7.92
CA LEU A 94 -0.30 5.68 -7.35
C LEU A 94 -0.28 4.14 -7.26
N ALA A 95 0.21 3.45 -8.28
CA ALA A 95 0.44 2.01 -8.20
C ALA A 95 1.48 1.65 -7.12
N ARG A 96 2.53 2.47 -6.93
CA ARG A 96 3.49 2.31 -5.82
C ARG A 96 2.76 2.30 -4.49
N GLN A 97 1.87 3.27 -4.29
CA GLN A 97 1.07 3.39 -3.10
C GLN A 97 0.17 2.17 -2.88
N GLN A 98 -0.46 1.63 -3.93
CA GLN A 98 -1.27 0.40 -3.82
C GLN A 98 -0.47 -0.78 -3.29
N ILE A 99 0.76 -0.96 -3.77
CA ILE A 99 1.65 -2.01 -3.28
C ILE A 99 2.09 -1.72 -1.84
N GLU A 100 2.42 -0.47 -1.51
CA GLU A 100 2.78 -0.06 -0.14
C GLU A 100 1.65 -0.34 0.87
N LEU A 101 0.39 -0.17 0.48
CA LEU A 101 -0.77 -0.51 1.32
C LEU A 101 -0.81 -1.99 1.70
N VAL A 102 -0.39 -2.90 0.82
CA VAL A 102 -0.33 -4.34 1.12
C VAL A 102 0.64 -4.62 2.26
N PHE A 103 1.80 -3.96 2.29
CA PHE A 103 2.74 -4.11 3.41
C PHE A 103 2.13 -3.65 4.73
N ASN A 104 1.45 -2.50 4.72
CA ASN A 104 0.83 -1.95 5.91
C ASN A 104 -0.29 -2.84 6.44
N LEU A 105 -1.13 -3.37 5.53
CA LEU A 105 -2.18 -4.32 5.89
C LEU A 105 -1.59 -5.62 6.43
N ALA A 106 -0.54 -6.16 5.81
CA ALA A 106 0.09 -7.38 6.26
C ALA A 106 0.64 -7.25 7.69
N LEU A 107 1.21 -6.08 7.98
CA LEU A 107 1.73 -5.73 9.31
C LEU A 107 0.60 -5.65 10.35
N LEU A 108 -0.50 -4.96 10.01
CA LEU A 108 -1.66 -4.78 10.88
C LEU A 108 -2.44 -6.08 11.12
N ALA A 109 -2.58 -6.93 10.10
CA ALA A 109 -3.28 -8.21 10.20
C ALA A 109 -2.60 -9.17 11.18
N ARG A 110 -1.28 -9.06 11.34
CA ARG A 110 -0.47 -9.99 12.14
C ARG A 110 -0.16 -9.45 13.54
N GLN A 111 0.01 -8.14 13.70
CA GLN A 111 0.36 -7.50 14.97
C GLN A 111 -0.44 -6.20 15.19
N PRO A 112 -1.78 -6.26 15.23
CA PRO A 112 -2.65 -5.07 15.28
C PRO A 112 -2.33 -4.13 16.44
N ASP A 113 -2.22 -4.66 17.67
CA ASP A 113 -2.03 -3.88 18.90
C ASP A 113 -0.75 -3.04 18.85
N LYS A 114 0.36 -3.64 18.40
CA LYS A 114 1.66 -2.96 18.26
C LYS A 114 1.56 -1.84 17.23
N TRP A 115 1.11 -2.16 16.02
CA TRP A 115 1.27 -1.27 14.88
C TRP A 115 0.23 -0.16 14.81
N ILE A 116 -0.97 -0.37 15.36
CA ILE A 116 -1.97 0.70 15.51
C ILE A 116 -1.46 1.77 16.47
N SER A 117 -0.94 1.36 17.63
CA SER A 117 -0.34 2.28 18.60
C SER A 117 0.78 3.11 17.97
N ILE A 118 1.69 2.46 17.24
CA ILE A 118 2.79 3.15 16.53
C ILE A 118 2.26 4.10 15.44
N TYR A 119 1.26 3.70 14.66
CA TYR A 119 0.68 4.53 13.60
C TYR A 119 0.04 5.81 14.16
N GLU A 120 -0.72 5.66 15.24
CA GLU A 120 -1.41 6.78 15.89
C GLU A 120 -0.43 7.73 16.59
N ARG A 121 0.56 7.18 17.31
CA ARG A 121 1.62 7.98 17.92
C ARG A 121 2.40 8.75 16.85
N ASN A 122 2.82 8.11 15.75
CA ASN A 122 3.52 8.80 14.67
C ASN A 122 2.68 9.88 14.00
N THR A 123 1.38 9.64 13.81
CA THR A 123 0.46 10.65 13.27
C THR A 123 0.43 11.90 14.14
N LEU A 124 0.28 11.72 15.46
CA LEU A 124 0.28 12.84 16.39
C LEU A 124 1.63 13.57 16.47
N VAL A 125 2.75 12.83 16.46
CA VAL A 125 4.10 13.41 16.38
C VAL A 125 4.24 14.28 15.14
N ASN A 126 3.84 13.79 13.97
CA ASN A 126 3.91 14.55 12.72
C ASN A 126 3.04 15.81 12.76
N ILE A 127 1.81 15.72 13.31
CA ILE A 127 0.93 16.88 13.49
C ILE A 127 1.58 17.91 14.42
N TYR A 128 2.18 17.46 15.52
CA TYR A 128 2.82 18.34 16.49
C TYR A 128 4.09 18.98 15.93
N GLN A 129 4.97 18.22 15.28
CA GLN A 129 6.16 18.75 14.62
C GLN A 129 5.79 19.78 13.53
N ARG A 130 4.78 19.48 12.71
CA ARG A 130 4.28 20.43 11.70
C ARG A 130 3.81 21.72 12.35
N TYR A 131 3.05 21.63 13.44
CA TYR A 131 2.63 22.81 14.21
C TYR A 131 3.83 23.60 14.73
N LEU A 132 4.85 22.94 15.29
CA LEU A 132 6.04 23.61 15.80
C LEU A 132 6.82 24.37 14.71
N TYR A 133 6.94 23.77 13.52
CA TYR A 133 7.53 24.47 12.36
C TYR A 133 6.69 25.67 11.94
N GLU A 134 5.37 25.50 11.76
CA GLU A 134 4.47 26.60 11.38
C GLU A 134 4.48 27.73 12.44
N ALA A 135 4.58 27.39 13.73
CA ALA A 135 4.65 28.35 14.82
C ALA A 135 5.96 29.15 14.81
N GLU A 136 7.09 28.50 14.52
CA GLU A 136 8.38 29.18 14.39
C GLU A 136 8.40 30.08 13.14
N GLU A 137 7.92 29.60 11.99
CA GLU A 137 7.83 30.35 10.73
C GLU A 137 6.92 31.59 10.84
N THR A 138 5.93 31.55 11.73
CA THR A 138 4.94 32.62 11.91
C THR A 138 5.12 33.44 13.18
N ARG A 139 6.18 33.21 13.97
CA ARG A 139 6.39 33.84 15.28
C ARG A 139 6.30 35.37 15.25
N ASP A 140 6.91 35.98 14.23
CA ASP A 140 7.00 37.44 14.11
C ASP A 140 5.85 38.05 13.28
N LEU A 141 4.79 37.26 13.02
CA LEU A 141 3.64 37.66 12.21
C LEU A 141 2.35 37.71 13.07
N PRO A 142 1.98 38.90 13.61
CA PRO A 142 0.86 39.03 14.56
C PRO A 142 -0.47 38.47 14.07
N ARG A 143 -0.73 38.49 12.76
CA ARG A 143 -1.97 37.95 12.16
C ARG A 143 -2.17 36.44 12.35
N PHE A 144 -1.12 35.69 12.67
CA PHE A 144 -1.19 34.25 12.88
C PHE A 144 -1.18 33.85 14.36
N LYS A 145 -0.85 34.77 15.27
CA LYS A 145 -0.60 34.48 16.68
C LYS A 145 -1.75 33.73 17.35
N GLU A 146 -2.97 34.27 17.27
CA GLU A 146 -4.15 33.68 17.92
C GLU A 146 -4.48 32.28 17.37
N GLY A 147 -4.39 32.10 16.04
CA GLY A 147 -4.68 30.82 15.39
C GLY A 147 -3.66 29.76 15.74
N THR A 148 -2.38 30.13 15.78
CA THR A 148 -1.27 29.25 16.15
C THR A 148 -1.38 28.83 17.61
N GLU A 149 -1.60 29.75 18.54
CA GLU A 149 -1.73 29.46 19.98
C GLU A 149 -2.89 28.47 20.27
N LYS A 150 -4.11 28.77 19.76
CA LYS A 150 -5.28 27.89 19.94
C LYS A 150 -5.04 26.48 19.39
N ARG A 151 -4.41 26.39 18.23
CA ARG A 151 -4.09 25.09 17.60
C ARG A 151 -3.02 24.34 18.39
N GLY A 152 -2.02 25.04 18.94
CA GLY A 152 -0.99 24.47 19.79
C GLY A 152 -1.55 23.82 21.04
N ASP A 153 -2.43 24.53 21.75
CA ASP A 153 -3.09 24.02 22.96
C ASP A 153 -3.92 22.77 22.67
N LEU A 154 -4.68 22.79 21.57
CA LEU A 154 -5.49 21.64 21.14
C LEU A 154 -4.62 20.41 20.83
N ILE A 155 -3.53 20.58 20.07
CA ILE A 155 -2.64 19.47 19.71
C ILE A 155 -1.95 18.92 20.96
N LYS A 156 -1.43 19.78 21.85
CA LYS A 156 -0.84 19.33 23.13
C LYS A 156 -1.84 18.56 23.98
N SER A 157 -3.07 19.06 24.08
CA SER A 157 -4.17 18.39 24.76
C SER A 157 -4.42 16.98 24.19
N TRP A 158 -4.41 16.83 22.85
CA TRP A 158 -4.54 15.52 22.20
C TRP A 158 -3.37 14.57 22.46
N MET A 159 -2.14 15.09 22.47
CA MET A 159 -0.93 14.31 22.79
C MET A 159 -1.03 13.73 24.21
N LEU A 160 -1.46 14.55 25.17
CA LEU A 160 -1.58 14.19 26.59
C LEU A 160 -2.84 13.37 26.93
N GLY A 161 -3.69 13.05 25.94
CA GLY A 161 -4.79 12.08 26.11
C GLY A 161 -6.20 12.66 26.02
N ASN A 162 -6.37 13.98 25.97
CA ASN A 162 -7.68 14.65 25.89
C ASN A 162 -8.17 14.75 24.44
N ARG A 163 -8.33 13.60 23.78
CA ARG A 163 -8.65 13.48 22.35
C ARG A 163 -9.98 12.75 22.11
N PRO A 164 -10.64 12.99 20.97
CA PRO A 164 -11.91 12.34 20.64
C PRO A 164 -11.80 10.86 20.26
N PHE A 165 -10.58 10.30 20.18
CA PHE A 165 -10.35 8.91 19.78
C PHE A 165 -9.35 8.22 20.73
N PRO A 166 -9.56 6.94 21.06
CA PRO A 166 -8.64 6.19 21.92
C PRO A 166 -7.32 5.96 21.19
N ILE A 167 -6.19 6.22 21.87
CA ILE A 167 -4.87 5.67 21.49
C ILE A 167 -4.42 4.86 22.70
N HIS A 168 -3.74 3.75 22.43
CA HIS A 168 -3.27 2.79 23.44
C HIS A 168 -2.46 3.42 24.58
N GLN A 169 -1.74 4.53 24.35
CA GLN A 169 -1.02 5.25 25.41
C GLN A 169 -0.83 6.75 25.08
N PRO A 170 -1.19 7.67 26.00
CA PRO A 170 -0.82 9.09 25.90
C PRO A 170 0.69 9.32 25.80
N PHE A 171 1.06 10.52 25.39
CA PHE A 171 2.45 10.99 25.51
C PHE A 171 2.68 11.56 26.90
N GLU A 172 3.90 11.39 27.39
CA GLU A 172 4.35 12.09 28.60
C GLU A 172 4.87 13.49 28.25
N GLU A 173 4.88 14.41 29.21
CA GLU A 173 5.48 15.74 29.04
C GLU A 173 6.96 15.68 28.60
N SER A 174 7.68 14.64 29.02
CA SER A 174 9.04 14.38 28.57
C SER A 174 9.11 14.01 27.09
N ASP A 175 8.09 13.35 26.53
CA ASP A 175 8.01 13.06 25.10
C ASP A 175 7.83 14.35 24.29
N LEU A 176 6.97 15.25 24.76
CA LEU A 176 6.72 16.54 24.11
C LEU A 176 8.00 17.37 24.01
N LYS A 177 8.76 17.46 25.12
CA LYS A 177 10.07 18.14 25.14
C LYS A 177 11.05 17.54 24.14
N ARG A 178 11.14 16.20 24.06
CA ARG A 178 12.00 15.52 23.07
C ARG A 178 11.61 15.84 21.64
N ILE A 179 10.31 15.95 21.35
CA ILE A 179 9.82 16.33 20.02
C ILE A 179 10.17 17.79 19.71
N GLU A 180 9.98 18.71 20.66
CA GLU A 180 10.35 20.12 20.49
C GLU A 180 11.86 20.30 20.23
N GLU A 181 12.70 19.58 20.96
CA GLU A 181 14.15 19.57 20.74
C GLU A 181 14.53 19.01 19.36
N SER A 182 13.79 18.01 18.86
CA SER A 182 14.03 17.44 17.53
C SER A 182 13.81 18.48 16.43
N VAL A 183 12.74 19.28 16.52
CA VAL A 183 12.42 20.34 15.56
C VAL A 183 13.52 21.40 15.56
N LYS A 184 13.96 21.84 16.75
CA LYS A 184 15.04 22.84 16.89
C LYS A 184 16.37 22.37 16.30
N SER A 185 16.66 21.08 16.40
CA SER A 185 17.89 20.48 15.87
C SER A 185 17.78 20.06 14.40
N GLY A 186 16.60 20.19 13.77
CA GLY A 186 16.32 19.65 12.44
C GLY A 186 16.39 18.11 12.38
N GLY A 187 16.31 17.45 13.54
CA GLY A 187 16.45 16.01 13.70
C GLY A 187 15.11 15.30 13.93
N ARG A 188 15.18 13.96 14.04
CA ARG A 188 14.04 13.14 14.48
C ARG A 188 13.98 13.05 16.01
N PRO A 189 12.79 12.93 16.62
CA PRO A 189 12.68 12.71 18.05
C PRO A 189 13.35 11.39 18.44
N LYS A 190 14.29 11.43 19.38
CA LYS A 190 15.00 10.23 19.84
C LYS A 190 14.11 9.35 20.71
N GLY A 191 14.09 8.05 20.41
CA GLY A 191 13.41 7.05 21.23
C GLY A 191 11.90 6.95 20.98
N LEU A 192 11.40 7.54 19.89
CA LEU A 192 10.07 7.22 19.34
C LEU A 192 10.23 6.23 18.19
N GLU A 193 9.38 5.21 18.15
CA GLU A 193 9.46 4.17 17.11
C GLU A 193 8.80 4.66 15.81
N ASP A 194 9.58 4.64 14.73
CA ASP A 194 9.11 5.01 13.39
C ASP A 194 8.19 3.93 12.81
N PHE A 195 7.17 4.37 12.07
CA PHE A 195 6.40 3.47 11.23
C PHE A 195 7.31 2.88 10.13
N PRO A 196 7.37 1.56 9.98
CA PRO A 196 8.38 0.90 9.15
C PRO A 196 8.11 1.10 7.66
N LEU A 197 9.18 1.30 6.89
CA LEU A 197 9.13 1.23 5.43
C LEU A 197 8.90 -0.22 4.96
N PRO A 198 8.43 -0.45 3.72
CA PRO A 198 8.12 -1.79 3.19
C PRO A 198 9.22 -2.85 3.42
N ARG A 199 10.50 -2.50 3.27
CA ARG A 199 11.60 -3.44 3.54
C ARG A 199 11.68 -3.83 5.02
N LYS A 200 11.51 -2.86 5.92
CA LYS A 200 11.52 -3.07 7.36
C LYS A 200 10.28 -3.85 7.79
N ILE A 201 9.13 -3.61 7.16
CA ILE A 201 7.90 -4.39 7.40
C ILE A 201 8.14 -5.89 7.22
N ILE A 202 8.84 -6.29 6.15
CA ILE A 202 9.14 -7.72 5.94
C ILE A 202 9.88 -8.28 7.15
N SER A 203 10.93 -7.61 7.63
CA SER A 203 11.69 -8.06 8.82
C SER A 203 10.91 -8.02 10.14
N GLU A 204 9.90 -7.16 10.25
CA GLU A 204 9.03 -7.12 11.43
C GLU A 204 8.02 -8.28 11.46
N ILE A 205 7.68 -8.83 10.29
CA ILE A 205 6.74 -9.96 10.17
C ILE A 205 7.47 -11.32 10.26
N THR A 206 8.79 -11.39 10.03
CA THR A 206 9.59 -12.64 9.97
C THR A 206 9.72 -13.48 11.25
N ALA A 207 8.88 -13.28 12.28
CA ALA A 207 8.87 -14.17 13.45
C ALA A 207 8.55 -15.64 13.06
N ASP A 208 7.86 -15.86 11.94
CA ASP A 208 7.71 -17.15 11.29
C ASP A 208 8.15 -17.07 9.82
N ASN A 209 9.39 -17.48 9.53
CA ASN A 209 9.95 -17.51 8.17
C ASN A 209 9.19 -18.46 7.22
N ASN A 210 8.23 -19.25 7.72
CA ASN A 210 7.39 -20.12 6.92
C ASN A 210 6.03 -19.50 6.54
N ASP A 211 5.67 -18.30 7.03
CA ASP A 211 4.44 -17.63 6.59
C ASP A 211 4.53 -17.36 5.08
N PRO A 212 3.65 -17.96 4.24
CA PRO A 212 3.74 -17.83 2.79
C PRO A 212 3.64 -16.39 2.28
N ILE A 213 3.01 -15.49 3.04
CA ILE A 213 2.94 -14.06 2.68
C ILE A 213 4.33 -13.43 2.58
N ILE A 214 5.33 -13.92 3.34
CA ILE A 214 6.67 -13.32 3.36
C ILE A 214 7.30 -13.39 1.98
N LYS A 215 7.11 -14.52 1.27
CA LYS A 215 7.58 -14.70 -0.11
C LYS A 215 6.88 -13.73 -1.06
N VAL A 216 5.59 -13.49 -0.86
CA VAL A 216 4.81 -12.48 -1.59
C VAL A 216 5.34 -11.08 -1.33
N LEU A 217 5.54 -10.68 -0.07
CA LEU A 217 6.04 -9.36 0.29
C LEU A 217 7.46 -9.12 -0.25
N PHE A 218 8.35 -10.12 -0.25
CA PHE A 218 9.66 -9.99 -0.91
C PHE A 218 9.53 -9.76 -2.42
N ARG A 219 8.63 -10.48 -3.10
CA ARG A 219 8.41 -10.29 -4.54
C ARG A 219 7.79 -8.92 -4.84
N LEU A 220 6.83 -8.49 -4.03
CA LEU A 220 6.20 -7.16 -4.12
C LEU A 220 7.18 -6.04 -3.81
N TYR A 221 8.18 -6.26 -2.96
CA TYR A 221 9.20 -5.25 -2.67
C TYR A 221 10.00 -4.89 -3.92
N ILE A 222 10.27 -5.86 -4.79
CA ILE A 222 10.92 -5.61 -6.09
C ILE A 222 10.05 -4.69 -6.97
N GLU A 223 8.74 -4.95 -7.01
CA GLU A 223 7.78 -4.11 -7.75
C GLU A 223 7.68 -2.70 -7.13
N TYR A 224 7.62 -2.62 -5.80
CA TYR A 224 7.64 -1.36 -5.07
C TYR A 224 8.90 -0.55 -5.39
N SER A 225 10.09 -1.17 -5.40
CA SER A 225 11.34 -0.50 -5.75
C SER A 225 11.35 -0.03 -7.20
N TRP A 226 10.86 -0.84 -8.13
CA TRP A 226 10.73 -0.45 -9.55
C TRP A 226 9.79 0.76 -9.72
N LEU A 227 8.61 0.74 -9.09
CA LEU A 227 7.67 1.86 -9.10
C LEU A 227 8.23 3.11 -8.39
N SER A 228 8.97 2.93 -7.29
CA SER A 228 9.62 4.01 -6.56
C SER A 228 10.71 4.70 -7.38
N SER A 229 11.40 3.95 -8.24
CA SER A 229 12.45 4.52 -9.10
C SER A 229 11.92 5.65 -9.99
N TYR A 230 10.64 5.63 -10.33
CA TYR A 230 9.99 6.70 -11.08
C TYR A 230 9.91 8.01 -10.29
N VAL A 231 9.48 7.93 -9.02
CA VAL A 231 9.35 9.11 -8.13
C VAL A 231 10.72 9.75 -7.86
N HIS A 232 11.78 8.93 -7.82
CA HIS A 232 13.14 9.36 -7.56
C HIS A 232 13.94 9.76 -8.82
N LEU A 233 13.27 9.93 -9.96
CA LEU A 233 13.89 10.36 -11.22
C LEU A 233 15.07 9.47 -11.67
N SER A 234 14.93 8.14 -11.55
CA SER A 234 15.93 7.20 -12.09
C SER A 234 16.09 7.37 -13.61
N ASP A 235 17.19 6.90 -14.18
CA ASP A 235 17.39 6.89 -15.64
C ASP A 235 16.22 6.23 -16.37
N TRP A 236 15.65 5.17 -15.78
CA TRP A 236 14.47 4.50 -16.33
C TRP A 236 13.24 5.41 -16.40
N SER A 237 13.04 6.27 -15.40
CA SER A 237 11.97 7.26 -15.40
C SER A 237 12.14 8.30 -16.53
N LEU A 238 13.38 8.72 -16.78
CA LEU A 238 13.73 9.67 -17.83
C LEU A 238 13.54 9.04 -19.21
N ILE A 239 13.94 7.78 -19.36
CA ILE A 239 13.72 7.00 -20.58
C ILE A 239 12.23 6.90 -20.89
N LYS A 240 11.38 6.49 -19.93
CA LYS A 240 9.92 6.41 -20.16
C LYS A 240 9.33 7.74 -20.63
N ARG A 241 9.72 8.82 -19.96
CA ARG A 241 9.26 10.17 -20.32
C ARG A 241 9.72 10.56 -21.73
N ASN A 242 10.99 10.32 -22.04
CA ASN A 242 11.58 10.72 -23.32
C ASN A 242 11.05 9.89 -24.49
N VAL A 243 10.79 8.60 -24.31
CA VAL A 243 10.14 7.76 -25.32
C VAL A 243 8.78 8.36 -25.71
N ILE A 244 7.96 8.72 -24.72
CA ILE A 244 6.64 9.31 -24.95
C ILE A 244 6.74 10.71 -25.58
N ILE A 245 7.60 11.59 -25.06
CA ILE A 245 7.73 12.97 -25.58
C ILE A 245 8.31 13.00 -26.99
N ALA A 246 9.38 12.23 -27.22
CA ALA A 246 10.14 12.28 -28.46
C ALA A 246 9.52 11.43 -29.56
N ASN A 247 8.47 10.65 -29.27
CA ASN A 247 7.93 9.64 -30.18
C ASN A 247 9.06 8.83 -30.81
N HIS A 248 9.89 8.22 -29.95
CA HIS A 248 11.19 7.69 -30.36
C HIS A 248 11.02 6.71 -31.54
N PRO A 249 11.68 6.93 -32.69
CA PRO A 249 11.31 6.27 -33.95
C PRO A 249 11.57 4.77 -33.98
N GLN A 250 12.36 4.25 -33.04
CA GLN A 250 12.65 2.82 -32.89
C GLN A 250 11.74 2.11 -31.88
N VAL A 251 10.83 2.83 -31.23
CA VAL A 251 9.93 2.28 -30.21
C VAL A 251 8.51 2.34 -30.74
N ASP A 252 7.86 1.18 -30.79
CA ASP A 252 6.41 1.16 -30.95
C ASP A 252 5.78 1.77 -29.70
N LEU A 253 5.23 2.98 -29.84
CA LEU A 253 4.66 3.72 -28.72
C LEU A 253 3.45 3.03 -28.11
N GLU A 254 2.63 2.34 -28.92
CA GLU A 254 1.49 1.59 -28.41
C GLU A 254 2.00 0.45 -27.53
N ASP A 255 2.88 -0.39 -28.08
CA ASP A 255 3.44 -1.53 -27.36
C ASP A 255 4.15 -1.09 -26.07
N PHE A 256 4.99 -0.06 -26.18
CA PHE A 256 5.68 0.52 -25.03
C PHE A 256 4.71 1.04 -23.97
N HIS A 257 3.70 1.82 -24.38
CA HIS A 257 2.74 2.36 -23.43
C HIS A 257 1.91 1.26 -22.77
N GLN A 258 1.48 0.25 -23.52
CA GLN A 258 0.74 -0.88 -22.95
C GLN A 258 1.62 -1.66 -21.98
N ASN A 259 2.83 -2.06 -22.39
CA ASN A 259 3.64 -3.03 -21.65
C ASN A 259 4.48 -2.39 -20.52
N GLU A 260 4.92 -1.14 -20.67
CA GLU A 260 5.83 -0.49 -19.71
C GLU A 260 5.15 0.55 -18.82
N VAL A 261 3.95 1.00 -19.19
CA VAL A 261 3.24 2.07 -18.48
C VAL A 261 1.89 1.58 -17.97
N ARG A 262 0.94 1.35 -18.87
CA ARG A 262 -0.47 1.12 -18.52
C ARG A 262 -0.70 -0.23 -17.85
N THR A 263 -0.34 -1.33 -18.51
CA THR A 263 -0.62 -2.69 -18.00
C THR A 263 0.05 -2.92 -16.65
N PRO A 264 1.35 -2.63 -16.44
CA PRO A 264 1.96 -2.78 -15.13
C PRO A 264 1.22 -1.98 -14.05
N VAL A 265 0.92 -0.70 -14.30
CA VAL A 265 0.25 0.16 -13.32
C VAL A 265 -1.14 -0.37 -12.96
N VAL A 266 -1.94 -0.72 -13.95
CA VAL A 266 -3.31 -1.22 -13.74
C VAL A 266 -3.29 -2.58 -13.04
N CYS A 267 -2.43 -3.52 -13.48
CA CYS A 267 -2.29 -4.83 -12.86
C CYS A 267 -1.81 -4.73 -11.40
N ARG A 268 -0.82 -3.89 -11.09
CA ARG A 268 -0.35 -3.71 -9.69
C ARG A 268 -1.43 -3.08 -8.82
N SER A 269 -2.28 -2.22 -9.39
CA SER A 269 -3.43 -1.69 -8.66
C SER A 269 -4.47 -2.77 -8.32
N TYR A 270 -4.82 -3.64 -9.28
CA TYR A 270 -5.72 -4.76 -9.01
C TYR A 270 -5.12 -5.75 -8.01
N LEU A 271 -3.84 -6.08 -8.17
CA LEU A 271 -3.13 -6.98 -7.27
C LEU A 271 -3.11 -6.46 -5.84
N GLY A 272 -2.84 -5.17 -5.64
CA GLY A 272 -2.87 -4.55 -4.32
C GLY A 272 -4.23 -4.73 -3.63
N MET A 273 -5.32 -4.46 -4.36
CA MET A 273 -6.69 -4.65 -3.87
C MET A 273 -7.02 -6.11 -3.57
N LEU A 274 -6.67 -7.05 -4.46
CA LEU A 274 -6.93 -8.48 -4.26
C LEU A 274 -6.20 -9.02 -3.03
N ILE A 275 -4.93 -8.67 -2.87
CA ILE A 275 -4.15 -9.06 -1.70
C ILE A 275 -4.75 -8.44 -0.44
N ALA A 276 -5.08 -7.15 -0.47
CA ALA A 276 -5.70 -6.47 0.66
C ALA A 276 -6.99 -7.16 1.12
N ALA A 277 -7.92 -7.43 0.20
CA ALA A 277 -9.18 -8.10 0.51
C ALA A 277 -8.97 -9.54 0.99
N THR A 278 -8.00 -10.25 0.41
CA THR A 278 -7.68 -11.63 0.80
C THR A 278 -7.05 -11.70 2.19
N ASP A 279 -6.12 -10.82 2.52
CA ASP A 279 -5.48 -10.78 3.85
C ASP A 279 -6.51 -10.38 4.91
N VAL A 280 -7.38 -9.39 4.62
CA VAL A 280 -8.53 -9.04 5.47
C VAL A 280 -9.45 -10.24 5.69
N SER A 281 -9.75 -11.02 4.66
CA SER A 281 -10.64 -12.19 4.78
C SER A 281 -10.11 -13.25 5.74
N SER A 282 -8.79 -13.30 5.95
CA SER A 282 -8.16 -14.22 6.89
C SER A 282 -8.42 -13.84 8.35
N CYS A 283 -8.74 -12.57 8.61
CA CYS A 283 -9.00 -12.02 9.93
C CYS A 283 -10.48 -12.11 10.36
N LEU A 284 -11.40 -12.42 9.43
CA LEU A 284 -12.85 -12.40 9.67
C LEU A 284 -13.38 -13.74 10.21
N LYS A 285 -14.50 -13.69 10.94
CA LYS A 285 -15.19 -14.88 11.48
C LYS A 285 -16.07 -15.51 10.38
N ASN A 286 -15.52 -16.48 9.65
CA ASN A 286 -16.21 -17.27 8.61
C ASN A 286 -16.83 -16.47 7.44
N PRO A 287 -16.03 -15.71 6.67
CA PRO A 287 -16.53 -14.85 5.59
C PRO A 287 -16.76 -15.64 4.28
N VAL A 288 -17.68 -16.61 4.28
CA VAL A 288 -17.89 -17.56 3.15
C VAL A 288 -18.12 -16.85 1.82
N ASP A 289 -19.09 -15.94 1.75
CA ASP A 289 -19.44 -15.23 0.51
C ASP A 289 -18.27 -14.41 -0.04
N LEU A 290 -17.50 -13.78 0.85
CA LEU A 290 -16.30 -13.04 0.46
C LEU A 290 -15.23 -13.98 -0.08
N ARG A 291 -15.00 -15.13 0.55
CA ARG A 291 -14.00 -16.10 0.08
C ARG A 291 -14.32 -16.64 -1.30
N VAL A 292 -15.58 -17.04 -1.54
CA VAL A 292 -16.03 -17.50 -2.86
C VAL A 292 -15.74 -16.41 -3.90
N LYS A 293 -16.12 -15.17 -3.60
CA LYS A 293 -15.90 -14.05 -4.52
C LYS A 293 -14.43 -13.74 -4.78
N LEU A 294 -13.58 -13.89 -3.76
CA LEU A 294 -12.14 -13.71 -3.91
C LEU A 294 -11.51 -14.85 -4.72
N ILE A 295 -11.98 -16.09 -4.57
CA ILE A 295 -11.55 -17.23 -5.38
C ILE A 295 -11.88 -16.97 -6.85
N ASP A 296 -13.15 -16.64 -7.16
CA ASP A 296 -13.58 -16.29 -8.52
C ASP A 296 -12.72 -15.17 -9.12
N ALA A 297 -12.38 -14.18 -8.28
CA ALA A 297 -11.54 -13.08 -8.70
C ALA A 297 -10.10 -13.53 -9.00
N TRP A 298 -9.48 -14.29 -8.10
CA TRP A 298 -8.13 -14.81 -8.32
C TRP A 298 -8.04 -15.70 -9.55
N GLU A 299 -8.99 -16.60 -9.79
CA GLU A 299 -9.02 -17.45 -10.98
C GLU A 299 -9.14 -16.64 -12.27
N LEU A 300 -9.85 -15.49 -12.23
CA LEU A 300 -9.91 -14.59 -13.38
C LEU A 300 -8.61 -13.83 -13.61
N PHE A 301 -7.91 -13.41 -12.54
CA PHE A 301 -6.70 -12.58 -12.59
C PHE A 301 -5.39 -13.36 -12.76
N GLU A 302 -5.30 -14.58 -12.23
CA GLU A 302 -4.13 -15.45 -12.30
C GLU A 302 -3.53 -15.54 -13.71
N PRO A 303 -4.30 -15.81 -14.78
CA PRO A 303 -3.73 -15.96 -16.13
C PRO A 303 -3.36 -14.63 -16.81
N ILE A 304 -3.58 -13.48 -16.17
CA ILE A 304 -3.37 -12.14 -16.79
C ILE A 304 -1.92 -11.67 -16.68
N ASP A 305 -1.27 -11.87 -15.52
CA ASP A 305 0.10 -11.43 -15.27
C ASP A 305 0.78 -12.42 -14.31
N PHE A 306 2.07 -12.71 -14.57
CA PHE A 306 2.87 -13.66 -13.79
C PHE A 306 2.80 -13.41 -12.28
N LEU A 307 2.71 -12.14 -11.88
CA LEU A 307 2.66 -11.76 -10.49
C LEU A 307 1.34 -12.19 -9.83
N PHE A 308 0.20 -12.17 -10.54
CA PHE A 308 -1.04 -12.76 -10.02
C PHE A 308 -0.88 -14.25 -9.80
N GLY A 309 -0.39 -14.99 -10.81
CA GLY A 309 -0.13 -16.42 -10.69
C GLY A 309 0.81 -16.76 -9.53
N PHE A 310 1.90 -16.01 -9.38
CA PHE A 310 2.83 -16.18 -8.26
C PHE A 310 2.13 -15.99 -6.91
N VAL A 311 1.34 -14.93 -6.73
CA VAL A 311 0.68 -14.65 -5.45
C VAL A 311 -0.44 -15.67 -5.17
N TRP A 312 -1.16 -16.07 -6.20
CA TRP A 312 -2.19 -17.09 -6.14
C TRP A 312 -1.63 -18.41 -5.60
N GLU A 313 -0.59 -18.92 -6.25
CA GLU A 313 0.03 -20.20 -5.91
C GLU A 313 0.79 -20.16 -4.57
N LYS A 314 1.46 -19.05 -4.26
CA LYS A 314 2.29 -18.98 -3.06
C LYS A 314 1.52 -18.65 -1.80
N TRP A 315 0.35 -18.00 -1.88
CA TRP A 315 -0.30 -17.48 -0.68
C TRP A 315 -1.83 -17.54 -0.74
N ALA A 316 -2.46 -16.98 -1.77
CA ALA A 316 -3.91 -16.74 -1.72
C ALA A 316 -4.74 -18.04 -1.65
N LYS A 317 -4.37 -19.12 -2.37
CA LYS A 317 -5.05 -20.42 -2.24
C LYS A 317 -5.08 -20.92 -0.79
N LYS A 318 -3.95 -20.85 -0.09
CA LYS A 318 -3.83 -21.27 1.31
C LYS A 318 -4.62 -20.37 2.24
N THR A 319 -4.55 -19.05 2.04
CA THR A 319 -5.28 -18.07 2.85
C THR A 319 -6.81 -18.22 2.71
N LEU A 320 -7.28 -18.58 1.52
CA LEU A 320 -8.70 -18.78 1.24
C LEU A 320 -9.19 -20.20 1.59
N GLY A 321 -8.29 -21.11 1.95
CA GLY A 321 -8.62 -22.47 2.39
C GLY A 321 -8.82 -23.48 1.26
N LEU A 322 -8.25 -23.25 0.07
CA LEU A 322 -8.30 -24.18 -1.06
C LEU A 322 -7.24 -25.29 -0.96
N ILE A 323 -6.21 -25.08 -0.16
CA ILE A 323 -5.13 -26.03 0.11
C ILE A 323 -4.84 -26.04 1.61
N ASP A 324 -4.47 -27.21 2.15
CA ASP A 324 -4.18 -27.38 3.57
C ASP A 324 -3.00 -26.51 4.04
N LYS A 325 -3.00 -26.18 5.35
CA LYS A 325 -2.00 -25.30 5.98
C LYS A 325 -0.63 -25.95 6.12
#